data_AF-A0A8B8I4X4-F1
#
_entry.id   AF-A0A8B8I4X4-F1
#
_cell.length_a   1.000
_cell.length_b   1.000
_cell.length_c   1.000
_cell.angle_alpha   90.00
_cell.angle_beta   90.00
_cell.angle_gamma   90.00
#
_symmetry.space_group_name_H-M   'P 1'
#
loop_
_entity.id
_entity.type
_entity.pdbx_description
1 polymer ?
#
loop_
_entity_poly.entity_id
_entity_poly.type
_entity_poly.pdbx_seq_one_letter_code
_entity_poly.pdbx_strand_id
1 'polypeptide(L)'
;MPIVSENTCIKSNPLFYATVLNENKFCAGYRNGTSACNGDSGSAFQVFVPDVAKDTNKTNGAWFVRGIVSLTVSRTDVAICDPEYYVVFTDVGKYIHWINKNMKKN
;
A
#
# COMPACT_ATOMS: atom_id res chain seq x y z
N MET A 1 0.54 -4.51 8.46
CA MET A 1 0.51 -5.20 7.15
C MET A 1 1.88 -5.10 6.49
N PRO A 2 2.50 -6.20 6.03
CA PRO A 2 3.84 -6.19 5.45
C PRO A 2 3.81 -5.82 3.96
N ILE A 3 4.79 -5.01 3.53
CA ILE A 3 5.07 -4.78 2.10
C ILE A 3 5.76 -6.04 1.55
N VAL A 4 5.33 -6.50 0.39
CA VAL A 4 5.90 -7.68 -0.29
C VAL A 4 6.55 -7.28 -1.62
N SER A 5 7.43 -8.13 -2.13
CA SER A 5 8.05 -7.88 -3.44
C SER A 5 7.00 -7.96 -4.55
N GLU A 6 7.23 -7.20 -5.63
CA GLU A 6 6.37 -7.24 -6.82
C GLU A 6 6.22 -8.67 -7.37
N ASN A 7 7.33 -9.43 -7.43
CA ASN A 7 7.33 -10.83 -7.85
C ASN A 7 6.47 -11.72 -6.96
N THR A 8 6.50 -11.52 -5.63
CA THR A 8 5.62 -12.23 -4.69
C THR A 8 4.16 -11.93 -4.98
N CYS A 9 3.87 -10.66 -5.28
CA CYS A 9 2.52 -10.22 -5.62
C CYS A 9 2.03 -10.87 -6.92
N ILE A 10 2.80 -10.71 -8.01
CA ILE A 10 2.52 -11.30 -9.32
C ILE A 10 2.31 -12.81 -9.23
N LYS A 11 3.20 -13.54 -8.56
CA LYS A 11 3.06 -15.00 -8.40
C LYS A 11 1.76 -15.43 -7.70
N SER A 12 1.18 -14.59 -6.85
CA SER A 12 -0.05 -14.92 -6.11
C SER A 12 -1.33 -14.79 -6.94
N ASN A 13 -1.36 -13.90 -7.93
CA ASN A 13 -2.44 -13.79 -8.92
C ASN A 13 -1.89 -13.12 -10.19
N PRO A 14 -1.28 -13.90 -11.10
CA PRO A 14 -0.55 -13.33 -12.24
C PRO A 14 -1.42 -12.47 -13.15
N LEU A 15 -2.66 -12.90 -13.40
CA LEU A 15 -3.59 -12.20 -14.28
C LEU A 15 -3.98 -10.82 -13.75
N PHE A 16 -4.18 -10.70 -12.43
CA PHE A 16 -4.50 -9.42 -11.82
C PHE A 16 -3.25 -8.53 -11.67
N TYR A 17 -2.24 -9.00 -10.96
CA TYR A 17 -1.12 -8.13 -10.54
C TYR A 17 -0.22 -7.70 -11.69
N ALA A 18 -0.01 -8.54 -12.71
CA ALA A 18 0.81 -8.16 -13.86
C ALA A 18 0.19 -7.02 -14.69
N THR A 19 -1.12 -6.77 -14.56
CA THR A 19 -1.81 -5.71 -15.30
C THR A 19 -1.93 -4.41 -14.49
N VAL A 20 -1.91 -4.48 -13.16
CA VAL A 20 -2.15 -3.32 -12.29
C VAL A 20 -0.89 -2.75 -11.65
N LEU A 21 0.18 -3.54 -11.49
CA LEU A 21 1.45 -3.10 -10.92
C LEU A 21 2.32 -2.37 -11.95
N ASN A 22 3.09 -1.40 -11.46
CA ASN A 22 4.09 -0.64 -12.19
C ASN A 22 5.05 0.01 -11.18
N GLU A 23 6.02 0.78 -11.66
CA GLU A 23 7.06 1.41 -10.84
C GLU A 23 6.55 2.44 -9.82
N ASN A 24 5.27 2.82 -9.91
CA ASN A 24 4.60 3.78 -9.03
C ASN A 24 3.66 3.12 -8.01
N LYS A 25 3.67 1.79 -7.92
CA LYS A 25 2.82 1.02 -7.03
C LYS A 25 3.60 -0.03 -6.27
N PHE A 26 3.05 -0.48 -5.15
CA PHE A 26 3.56 -1.63 -4.40
C PHE A 26 2.41 -2.44 -3.80
N CYS A 27 2.72 -3.65 -3.35
CA CYS A 27 1.76 -4.52 -2.69
C CYS A 27 2.05 -4.67 -1.21
N ALA A 28 1.00 -4.80 -0.41
CA ALA A 28 1.11 -5.20 0.98
C ALA A 28 -0.10 -6.04 1.43
N GLY A 29 0.09 -6.94 2.38
CA GLY A 29 -1.01 -7.80 2.87
C GLY A 29 -0.54 -8.93 3.78
N TYR A 30 -1.37 -9.32 4.74
CA TYR A 30 -1.14 -10.52 5.54
C TYR A 30 -1.75 -11.79 4.90
N ARG A 31 -2.79 -11.64 4.07
CA ARG A 31 -3.52 -12.75 3.42
C ARG A 31 -4.02 -13.78 4.44
N ASN A 32 -4.67 -13.30 5.49
CA ASN A 32 -5.13 -14.09 6.62
C ASN A 32 -6.56 -13.69 7.03
N GLY A 33 -7.41 -13.33 6.06
CA GLY A 33 -8.73 -12.76 6.32
C GLY A 33 -8.73 -11.26 6.65
N THR A 34 -7.57 -10.59 6.72
CA THR A 34 -7.50 -9.12 6.93
C THR A 34 -6.99 -8.40 5.68
N SER A 35 -7.72 -7.38 5.24
CA SER A 35 -7.39 -6.59 4.03
C SER A 35 -8.05 -5.21 4.08
N ALA A 36 -7.59 -4.31 3.21
CA ALA A 36 -8.38 -3.13 2.87
C ALA A 36 -9.59 -3.57 2.03
N CYS A 37 -10.69 -2.83 2.11
CA CYS A 37 -11.90 -3.17 1.39
C CYS A 37 -12.54 -2.00 0.66
N ASN A 38 -13.69 -2.26 0.06
CA ASN A 38 -14.54 -1.25 -0.54
C ASN A 38 -14.77 -0.11 0.45
N GLY A 39 -14.52 1.14 0.02
CA GLY A 39 -14.58 2.33 0.86
C GLY A 39 -13.23 2.80 1.40
N ASP A 40 -12.21 1.93 1.47
CA ASP A 40 -10.88 2.31 1.98
C ASP A 40 -9.99 2.97 0.90
N SER A 41 -10.43 3.02 -0.36
CA SER A 41 -9.70 3.66 -1.45
C SER A 41 -9.35 5.11 -1.10
N GLY A 42 -8.08 5.47 -1.24
CA GLY A 42 -7.58 6.80 -0.85
C GLY A 42 -7.05 6.89 0.59
N SER A 43 -7.26 5.88 1.44
CA SER A 43 -6.69 5.86 2.79
C SER A 43 -5.17 5.64 2.78
N ALA A 44 -4.51 6.08 3.86
CA ALA A 44 -3.06 6.05 3.99
C ALA A 44 -2.54 4.71 4.53
N PHE A 45 -1.56 4.12 3.84
CA PHE A 45 -0.65 3.15 4.42
C PHE A 45 0.46 3.91 5.17
N GLN A 46 0.38 3.89 6.49
CA GLN A 46 1.29 4.63 7.36
C GLN A 46 2.42 3.75 7.89
N VAL A 47 3.63 4.30 7.96
CA VAL A 47 4.80 3.67 8.58
C VAL A 47 5.35 4.58 9.66
N PHE A 48 5.69 4.01 10.81
CA PHE A 48 6.37 4.73 11.87
C PHE A 48 7.87 4.70 11.64
N VAL A 49 8.52 5.87 11.67
CA VAL A 49 9.96 6.02 11.56
C VAL A 49 10.47 6.57 12.90
N PRO A 50 11.26 5.80 13.66
CA PRO A 50 11.82 6.26 14.93
C PRO A 50 12.93 7.30 14.68
N ASP A 51 13.09 8.25 15.60
CA ASP A 51 14.14 9.27 15.51
C ASP A 51 15.54 8.64 15.63
N VAL A 52 15.64 7.59 16.45
CA VAL A 52 16.86 6.79 16.61
C VAL A 52 16.66 5.45 15.91
N ALA A 53 17.51 5.17 14.92
CA ALA A 53 17.47 3.91 14.20
C ALA A 53 17.64 2.72 15.15
N LYS A 54 16.78 1.70 14.98
CA LYS A 54 16.73 0.47 15.81
C LYS A 54 16.33 0.67 17.27
N ASP A 55 15.79 1.84 17.65
CA ASP A 55 15.13 1.97 18.94
C ASP A 55 13.83 1.15 18.95
N THR A 56 13.82 0.07 19.72
CA THR A 56 12.68 -0.84 19.85
C THR A 56 11.67 -0.37 20.89
N ASN A 57 11.99 0.66 21.68
CA ASN A 57 11.12 1.16 22.74
C ASN A 57 10.04 2.13 22.28
N LYS A 58 9.99 2.47 20.97
CA LYS A 58 8.91 3.25 20.31
C LYS A 58 8.52 4.55 21.03
N THR A 59 9.45 5.21 21.71
CA THR A 59 9.10 6.40 22.50
C THR A 59 9.04 7.66 21.65
N ASN A 60 9.99 7.86 20.71
CA ASN A 60 10.07 9.05 19.86
C ASN A 60 10.20 8.72 18.36
N GLY A 61 9.45 9.44 17.52
CA GLY A 61 9.45 9.29 16.06
C GLY A 61 8.21 9.90 15.42
N ALA A 62 8.03 9.66 14.12
CA ALA A 62 6.90 10.18 13.38
C ALA A 62 6.26 9.15 12.44
N TRP A 63 4.98 9.34 12.17
CA TRP A 63 4.24 8.56 11.18
C TRP A 63 4.31 9.24 9.81
N PHE A 64 4.65 8.46 8.80
CA PHE A 64 4.73 8.90 7.41
C PHE A 64 3.76 8.11 6.54
N VAL A 65 3.19 8.78 5.55
CA VAL A 65 2.38 8.12 4.51
C VAL A 65 3.33 7.51 3.49
N ARG A 66 3.42 6.18 3.47
CA ARG A 66 4.26 5.42 2.52
C ARG A 66 3.49 5.08 1.24
N GLY A 67 2.19 4.85 1.35
CA GLY A 67 1.33 4.55 0.21
C GLY A 67 -0.12 4.97 0.42
N ILE A 68 -0.90 4.94 -0.65
CA ILE A 68 -2.34 5.20 -0.66
C ILE A 68 -3.06 3.98 -1.23
N VAL A 69 -4.09 3.47 -0.54
CA VAL A 69 -4.90 2.33 -1.03
C VAL A 69 -5.45 2.67 -2.42
N SER A 70 -5.17 1.80 -3.41
CA SER A 70 -5.58 2.01 -4.80
C SER A 70 -6.53 0.92 -5.29
N LEU A 71 -6.14 -0.36 -5.17
CA LEU A 71 -6.91 -1.47 -5.70
C LEU A 71 -6.83 -2.70 -4.79
N THR A 72 -7.89 -3.50 -4.81
CA THR A 72 -7.98 -4.81 -4.17
C THR A 72 -8.52 -5.82 -5.18
N VAL A 73 -8.17 -7.09 -5.03
CA VAL A 73 -8.84 -8.16 -5.78
C VAL A 73 -10.28 -8.26 -5.27
N SER A 74 -11.25 -8.36 -6.18
CA SER A 74 -12.65 -8.65 -5.83
C SER A 74 -12.87 -10.15 -5.77
N ARG A 75 -13.74 -10.59 -4.87
CA ARG A 75 -14.26 -11.96 -4.88
C ARG A 75 -15.02 -12.24 -6.17
N THR A 76 -15.12 -13.53 -6.51
CA THR A 76 -15.79 -14.00 -7.73
C THR A 76 -17.31 -14.09 -7.57
N ASP A 77 -17.80 -14.26 -6.35
CA ASP A 77 -19.23 -14.43 -6.04
C ASP A 77 -19.96 -13.11 -5.74
N VAL A 78 -19.23 -12.09 -5.30
CA VAL A 78 -19.77 -10.76 -5.01
C VAL A 78 -18.70 -9.69 -5.21
N ALA A 79 -19.12 -8.48 -5.60
CA ALA A 79 -18.25 -7.33 -5.86
C ALA A 79 -17.68 -6.68 -4.58
N ILE A 80 -17.07 -7.48 -3.71
CA ILE A 80 -16.40 -7.06 -2.47
C ILE A 80 -14.95 -7.53 -2.48
N CYS A 81 -14.08 -6.84 -1.73
CA CYS A 81 -12.69 -7.23 -1.59
C CYS A 81 -12.53 -8.71 -1.17
N ASP A 82 -11.50 -9.34 -1.69
CA ASP A 82 -11.06 -10.67 -1.28
C ASP A 82 -9.87 -10.55 -0.31
N PRO A 83 -10.03 -10.90 0.97
CA PRO A 83 -9.01 -10.69 1.98
C PRO A 83 -7.84 -11.69 1.89
N GLU A 84 -7.92 -12.68 1.01
CA GLU A 84 -6.85 -13.65 0.76
C GLU A 84 -5.79 -13.14 -0.24
N TYR A 85 -5.99 -11.94 -0.79
CA TYR A 85 -5.08 -11.29 -1.73
C TYR A 85 -4.45 -10.01 -1.17
N TYR A 86 -3.31 -9.62 -1.76
CA TYR A 86 -2.63 -8.39 -1.41
C TYR A 86 -3.41 -7.14 -1.87
N VAL A 87 -3.26 -6.06 -1.11
CA VAL A 87 -3.75 -4.74 -1.48
C VAL A 87 -2.67 -4.03 -2.31
N VAL A 88 -3.08 -3.34 -3.36
CA VAL A 88 -2.21 -2.52 -4.22
C VAL A 88 -2.29 -1.07 -3.75
N PHE A 89 -1.12 -0.50 -3.48
CA PHE A 89 -0.95 0.87 -3.04
C PHE A 89 -0.27 1.69 -4.12
N THR A 90 -0.68 2.96 -4.24
CA THR A 90 0.12 3.98 -4.92
C THR A 90 1.30 4.36 -4.03
N ASP A 91 2.52 4.32 -4.57
CA ASP A 91 3.75 4.66 -3.85
C ASP A 91 3.90 6.19 -3.72
N VAL A 92 3.61 6.73 -2.53
CA VAL A 92 3.69 8.19 -2.28
C VAL A 92 5.09 8.75 -2.53
N GLY A 93 6.14 7.96 -2.24
CA GLY A 93 7.53 8.34 -2.44
C GLY A 93 7.84 8.72 -3.89
N LYS A 94 7.17 8.08 -4.85
CA LYS A 94 7.31 8.35 -6.29
C LYS A 94 6.65 9.67 -6.72
N TYR A 95 5.70 10.19 -5.93
CA TYR A 95 4.95 11.41 -6.24
C TYR A 95 5.38 12.63 -5.43
N ILE A 96 6.33 12.52 -4.49
CA ILE A 96 6.75 13.63 -3.61
C ILE A 96 7.11 14.90 -4.39
N HIS A 97 7.82 14.78 -5.52
CA HIS A 97 8.15 15.95 -6.34
C HIS A 97 6.90 16.64 -6.90
N TRP A 98 5.96 15.86 -7.43
CA TRP A 98 4.69 16.36 -7.95
C TRP A 98 3.83 17.00 -6.84
N ILE A 99 3.74 16.35 -5.67
CA ILE A 99 3.00 16.89 -4.51
C ILE A 99 3.59 18.24 -4.11
N ASN A 100 4.91 18.31 -3.88
CA ASN A 100 5.59 19.55 -3.48
C ASN A 100 5.44 20.67 -4.53
N LYS A 101 5.50 20.33 -5.82
CA LYS A 101 5.29 21.29 -6.90
C LYS A 101 3.87 21.88 -6.88
N ASN A 102 2.85 21.10 -6.55
CA ASN A 102 1.46 21.57 -6.53
C ASN A 102 1.05 22.19 -5.20
N MET A 103 1.71 21.87 -4.08
CA MET A 103 1.50 22.58 -2.82
C MET A 103 2.07 24.00 -2.83
N LYS A 104 3.22 24.22 -3.50
CA LYS A 104 3.86 25.55 -3.60
C LYS A 104 3.17 26.52 -4.56
N LYS A 105 2.20 26.03 -5.35
CA LYS A 105 1.48 26.84 -6.36
C LYS A 105 0.22 27.51 -5.80
N ASN A 106 -0.08 27.30 -4.52
CA ASN A 106 -1.20 27.89 -3.81
C ASN A 106 -0.68 28.86 -2.75
#